data_AF-A0AAW0QUK0-F1
#
_entry.id   AF-A0AAW0QUK0-F1
#
_cell.length_a   1.000
_cell.length_b   1.000
_cell.length_c   1.000
_cell.angle_alpha   90.00
_cell.angle_beta   90.00
_cell.angle_gamma   90.00
#
_symmetry.space_group_name_H-M   'P 1'
#
loop_
_entity.id
_entity.type
_entity.pdbx_description
1 polymer ?
#
loop_
_entity_poly.entity_id
_entity_poly.type
_entity_poly.pdbx_seq_one_letter_code
_entity_poly.pdbx_strand_id
1 'polypeptide(L)'
;MILFSKYSLDRSVYISVTSQTTYQTLYRERTPLPAPLTRKEALVSPPLHAQVQRAPLPRLRSQVTHLSPAPTSKEEASSEEESASDGEWTDNEEWAGDGDKKRQERDLAAQRSYNMSSGLKKYHATKAKGVCINCRKVPAEDGHVRCSDGKWVMQIMLHAAKAAGICTRCLKATATSGKTSCEPCLAREKARKAQRLSRNQKELEKALGKRVCANRAKKSMAAYRGISKQKLPPVSHAETRQPDLAAGFLRHVAADALRQYEEGYVAPIKIKYYGPMGGGSVRRAEIKSFGGGGSGAEPIAR
;
A
#
# COMPACT_ATOMS: atom_id res chain seq x y z
N MET A 1 7.39 49.68 42.93
CA MET A 1 7.90 49.15 41.66
C MET A 1 7.61 47.65 41.62
N ILE A 2 7.01 47.22 40.51
CA ILE A 2 6.93 45.86 39.96
C ILE A 2 5.95 44.87 40.63
N LEU A 3 4.78 44.81 39.99
CA LEU A 3 3.80 43.72 39.93
C LEU A 3 4.37 42.51 39.15
N PHE A 4 4.12 41.28 39.60
CA PHE A 4 3.95 40.08 38.74
C PHE A 4 3.08 39.08 39.52
N SER A 5 1.80 38.92 39.20
CA SER A 5 1.19 38.18 38.07
C SER A 5 0.88 36.72 38.43
N LYS A 6 -0.41 36.48 38.69
CA LYS A 6 -1.05 35.19 38.87
C LYS A 6 -1.06 34.44 37.53
N TYR A 7 -0.43 33.27 37.45
CA TYR A 7 -0.72 32.28 36.42
C TYR A 7 -1.63 31.19 37.00
N SER A 8 -2.88 31.17 36.52
CA SER A 8 -3.78 30.02 36.65
C SER A 8 -3.47 29.03 35.52
N LEU A 9 -3.04 27.83 35.89
CA LEU A 9 -2.96 26.68 34.99
C LEU A 9 -4.10 25.72 35.34
N ASP A 10 -5.25 25.93 34.71
CA ASP A 10 -6.35 24.97 34.66
C ASP A 10 -6.21 24.09 33.41
N ARG A 11 -5.86 22.82 33.62
CA ARG A 11 -6.38 21.62 32.90
C ARG A 11 -5.52 20.40 33.23
N SER A 12 -5.83 19.80 34.37
CA SER A 12 -5.45 18.43 34.68
C SER A 12 -6.20 17.48 33.74
N VAL A 13 -5.43 16.70 32.97
CA VAL A 13 -5.92 15.57 32.18
C VAL A 13 -6.09 14.40 33.13
N TYR A 14 -7.34 14.03 33.41
CA TYR A 14 -7.68 12.76 34.03
C TYR A 14 -7.32 11.62 33.07
N ILE A 15 -6.21 10.92 33.34
CA ILE A 15 -5.94 9.61 32.74
C ILE A 15 -6.48 8.57 33.73
N SER A 16 -7.56 7.91 33.34
CA SER A 16 -8.15 6.78 34.04
C SER A 16 -7.15 5.60 34.09
N VAL A 17 -6.57 5.37 35.27
CA VAL A 17 -5.85 4.13 35.61
C VAL A 17 -6.87 3.16 36.20
N THR A 18 -7.58 2.43 35.34
CA THR A 18 -8.48 1.35 35.74
C THR A 18 -8.37 0.16 34.79
N SER A 19 -7.23 -0.54 34.80
CA SER A 19 -7.15 -1.86 34.15
C SER A 19 -6.08 -2.82 34.70
N GLN A 20 -5.39 -2.50 35.82
CA GLN A 20 -4.33 -3.38 36.33
C GLN A 20 -4.73 -4.33 37.47
N THR A 21 -5.88 -4.16 38.13
CA THR A 21 -6.25 -4.98 39.30
C THR A 21 -7.04 -6.24 38.98
N THR A 22 -7.56 -6.42 37.76
CA THR A 22 -8.34 -7.61 37.39
C THR A 22 -7.51 -8.75 36.81
N TYR A 23 -6.21 -8.54 36.53
CA TYR A 23 -5.33 -9.58 36.00
C TYR A 23 -4.64 -10.44 37.06
N GLN A 24 -4.68 -10.05 38.35
CA GLN A 24 -3.99 -10.79 39.41
C GLN A 24 -4.80 -11.94 40.04
N THR A 25 -6.11 -12.02 39.83
CA THR A 25 -6.94 -13.06 40.45
C THR A 25 -7.10 -14.33 39.62
N LEU A 26 -6.73 -14.35 38.33
CA LEU A 26 -6.89 -15.52 37.46
C LEU A 26 -5.64 -16.41 37.32
N TYR A 27 -4.55 -16.12 38.05
CA TYR A 27 -3.30 -16.92 37.99
C TYR A 27 -2.97 -17.68 39.28
N ARG A 28 -3.92 -17.80 40.22
CA ARG A 28 -3.69 -18.44 41.53
C ARG A 28 -4.02 -19.93 41.61
N GLU A 29 -4.38 -20.56 40.50
CA GLU A 29 -4.49 -22.03 40.41
C GLU A 29 -3.34 -22.58 39.54
N ARG A 30 -2.11 -22.45 40.05
CA ARG A 30 -1.00 -23.26 39.56
C ARG A 30 -1.00 -24.56 40.34
N THR A 31 -1.21 -25.66 39.64
CA THR A 31 -0.81 -27.02 40.05
C THR A 31 0.57 -26.98 40.73
N PRO A 32 0.75 -27.62 41.89
CA PRO A 32 2.05 -27.66 42.55
C PRO A 32 3.07 -28.32 41.61
N LEU A 33 4.17 -27.61 41.34
CA LEU A 33 5.33 -28.18 40.66
C LEU A 33 5.86 -29.33 41.53
N PRO A 34 6.22 -30.48 40.93
CA PRO A 34 6.85 -31.57 41.68
C PRO A 34 8.14 -31.06 42.33
N ALA A 35 8.36 -31.48 43.57
CA ALA A 35 9.51 -31.10 44.36
C ALA A 35 10.83 -31.36 43.61
N PRO A 36 11.86 -30.51 43.77
CA PRO A 36 13.17 -30.77 43.18
C PRO A 36 13.73 -32.08 43.74
N LEU A 37 13.95 -33.06 42.87
CA LEU A 37 14.63 -34.30 43.22
C LEU A 37 15.99 -33.96 43.82
N THR A 38 16.20 -34.41 45.05
CA THR A 38 17.48 -34.23 45.73
C THR A 38 18.57 -35.04 45.03
N ARG A 39 19.79 -34.51 45.04
CA ARG A 39 20.98 -35.00 44.31
C ARG A 39 21.40 -36.45 44.61
N LYS A 40 20.71 -37.16 45.51
CA LYS A 40 21.05 -38.51 45.96
C LYS A 40 20.34 -39.65 45.21
N GLU A 41 19.39 -39.36 44.33
CA GLU A 41 18.67 -40.41 43.56
C GLU A 41 19.10 -40.53 42.09
N ALA A 42 20.06 -39.73 41.62
CA ALA A 42 20.53 -39.75 40.23
C ALA A 42 21.57 -40.84 39.89
N LEU A 43 21.80 -41.80 40.80
CA LEU A 43 22.89 -42.78 40.71
C LEU A 43 22.42 -44.24 40.73
N VAL A 44 21.21 -44.54 40.26
CA VAL A 44 20.85 -45.93 39.92
C VAL A 44 19.95 -45.92 38.70
N SER A 45 20.55 -45.97 37.51
CA SER A 45 19.86 -46.39 36.30
C SER A 45 20.79 -47.34 35.54
N PRO A 46 20.40 -48.61 35.33
CA PRO A 46 21.27 -49.60 34.69
C PRO A 46 21.41 -49.31 33.19
N PRO A 47 22.53 -49.71 32.56
CA PRO A 47 22.73 -49.51 31.14
C PRO A 47 21.88 -50.50 30.35
N LEU A 48 20.79 -50.04 29.74
CA LEU A 48 20.10 -50.79 28.69
C LEU A 48 20.95 -50.73 27.41
N HIS A 49 21.92 -51.64 27.31
CA HIS A 49 22.49 -52.05 26.03
C HIS A 49 21.42 -52.84 25.24
N ALA A 50 20.50 -52.12 24.61
CA ALA A 50 19.65 -52.68 23.58
C ALA A 50 20.48 -52.79 22.28
N GLN A 51 21.02 -53.99 22.03
CA GLN A 51 21.53 -54.38 20.70
C GLN A 51 20.37 -54.28 19.69
N VAL A 52 20.31 -53.16 18.98
CA VAL A 52 19.46 -53.03 17.79
C VAL A 52 20.14 -53.81 16.66
N GLN A 53 19.74 -55.07 16.50
CA GLN A 53 20.04 -55.83 15.28
C GLN A 53 19.35 -55.11 14.11
N ARG A 54 20.15 -54.44 13.27
CA ARG A 54 19.67 -53.82 12.03
C ARG A 54 19.29 -54.94 11.06
N ALA A 55 17.99 -55.11 10.84
CA ALA A 55 17.50 -55.93 9.75
C ALA A 55 17.99 -55.35 8.40
N PRO A 56 18.49 -56.19 7.47
CA PRO A 56 18.90 -55.74 6.15
C PRO A 56 17.68 -55.31 5.32
N LEU A 57 17.68 -54.05 4.86
CA LEU A 57 16.65 -53.53 3.96
C LEU A 57 16.70 -54.27 2.61
N PRO A 58 15.55 -54.60 2.01
CA PRO A 58 15.50 -55.22 0.70
C PRO A 58 16.01 -54.25 -0.38
N ARG A 59 17.01 -54.69 -1.15
CA ARG A 59 17.50 -54.02 -2.36
C ARG A 59 16.37 -53.88 -3.37
N LEU A 60 15.73 -52.71 -3.42
CA LEU A 60 14.90 -52.31 -4.56
C LEU A 60 15.81 -52.02 -5.76
N ARG A 61 15.89 -53.01 -6.64
CA ARG A 61 16.59 -52.98 -7.92
C ARG A 61 15.76 -52.13 -8.90
N SER A 62 15.93 -50.82 -8.87
CA SER A 62 15.35 -49.93 -9.90
C SER A 62 16.25 -49.95 -11.13
N GLN A 63 15.90 -50.77 -12.11
CA GLN A 63 16.38 -50.59 -13.47
C GLN A 63 15.68 -49.36 -14.05
N VAL A 64 16.42 -48.25 -14.15
CA VAL A 64 16.01 -47.09 -14.93
C VAL A 64 17.12 -46.83 -15.94
N THR A 65 17.00 -47.48 -17.09
CA THR A 65 17.71 -47.12 -18.31
C THR A 65 17.01 -45.89 -18.90
N HIS A 66 17.52 -44.69 -18.62
CA HIS A 66 17.27 -43.53 -19.46
C HIS A 66 18.61 -43.01 -19.99
N LEU A 67 18.77 -43.22 -21.30
CA LEU A 67 19.79 -42.63 -22.16
C LEU A 67 19.72 -41.11 -22.06
N SER A 68 20.80 -40.48 -21.60
CA SER A 68 21.05 -39.05 -21.79
C SER A 68 21.57 -38.82 -23.22
N PRO A 69 20.98 -37.92 -24.02
CA PRO A 69 21.66 -37.40 -25.19
C PRO A 69 22.71 -36.35 -24.77
N ALA A 70 23.90 -36.46 -25.35
CA ALA A 70 25.02 -35.57 -25.15
C ALA A 70 24.72 -34.14 -25.68
N PRO A 71 25.23 -33.08 -25.03
CA PRO A 71 25.23 -31.74 -25.62
C PRO A 71 26.31 -31.65 -26.70
N THR A 72 25.90 -31.48 -27.95
CA THR A 72 26.79 -31.10 -29.05
C THR A 72 27.16 -29.64 -28.90
N SER A 73 28.42 -29.39 -28.56
CA SER A 73 29.12 -28.13 -28.78
C SER A 73 29.17 -27.83 -30.29
N LYS A 74 28.63 -26.69 -30.71
CA LYS A 74 29.02 -26.03 -31.95
C LYS A 74 29.30 -24.56 -31.64
N GLU A 75 30.58 -24.32 -31.38
CA GLU A 75 31.23 -23.05 -31.68
C GLU A 75 31.26 -22.91 -33.21
N GLU A 76 30.58 -21.91 -33.77
CA GLU A 76 30.98 -21.32 -35.04
C GLU A 76 30.87 -19.81 -34.90
N ALA A 77 32.05 -19.20 -34.95
CA ALA A 77 32.25 -17.78 -35.10
C ALA A 77 31.82 -17.36 -36.51
N SER A 78 30.99 -16.32 -36.61
CA SER A 78 30.84 -15.54 -37.83
C SER A 78 30.98 -14.07 -37.48
N SER A 79 32.21 -13.59 -37.63
CA SER A 79 32.54 -12.19 -37.80
C SER A 79 32.06 -11.74 -39.18
N GLU A 80 30.99 -10.96 -39.23
CA GLU A 80 30.69 -10.13 -40.39
C GLU A 80 30.60 -8.68 -39.94
N GLU A 81 31.51 -7.90 -40.53
CA GLU A 81 31.64 -6.46 -40.41
C GLU A 81 30.46 -5.80 -41.11
N GLU A 82 29.42 -5.43 -40.36
CA GLU A 82 28.41 -4.51 -40.87
C GLU A 82 28.92 -3.07 -40.70
N SER A 83 29.42 -2.56 -41.82
CA SER A 83 29.62 -1.16 -42.15
C SER A 83 28.57 -0.25 -41.52
N ALA A 84 29.04 0.65 -40.65
CA ALA A 84 28.30 1.81 -40.18
C ALA A 84 27.98 2.71 -41.38
N SER A 85 26.82 2.52 -41.99
CA SER A 85 26.20 3.56 -42.81
C SER A 85 25.59 4.59 -41.87
N ASP A 86 26.08 5.83 -41.96
CA ASP A 86 25.51 7.02 -41.33
C ASP A 86 24.09 7.27 -41.88
N GLY A 87 23.14 6.47 -41.41
CA GLY A 87 21.73 6.66 -41.63
C GLY A 87 21.28 7.85 -40.80
N GLU A 88 21.08 8.97 -41.49
CA GLU A 88 20.42 10.18 -41.01
C GLU A 88 19.17 9.80 -40.19
N TRP A 89 19.28 9.89 -38.86
CA TRP A 89 18.18 9.71 -37.94
C TRP A 89 17.19 10.84 -38.18
N THR A 90 16.21 10.59 -39.03
CA THR A 90 15.04 11.47 -39.13
C THR A 90 14.22 11.33 -37.85
N ASP A 91 14.00 12.44 -37.16
CA ASP A 91 13.22 12.57 -35.92
C ASP A 91 11.71 12.34 -36.15
N ASN A 92 11.35 11.26 -36.84
CA ASN A 92 10.00 10.74 -36.96
C ASN A 92 9.73 9.71 -35.85
N GLU A 93 10.01 10.06 -34.59
CA GLU A 93 9.37 9.39 -33.43
C GLU A 93 7.91 9.86 -33.34
N GLU A 94 7.16 9.43 -34.35
CA GLU A 94 5.73 9.50 -34.51
C GLU A 94 5.07 8.78 -33.33
N TRP A 95 4.75 9.54 -32.28
CA TRP A 95 3.63 9.36 -31.35
C TRP A 95 3.03 7.94 -31.28
N ALA A 96 3.85 6.92 -30.99
CA ALA A 96 3.37 5.58 -30.67
C ALA A 96 2.58 5.70 -29.36
N GLY A 97 1.27 5.81 -29.53
CA GLY A 97 0.43 6.52 -28.60
C GLY A 97 0.38 5.86 -27.22
N ASP A 98 0.36 6.71 -26.20
CA ASP A 98 0.04 6.38 -24.80
C ASP A 98 -1.19 5.45 -24.62
N GLY A 99 -2.03 5.32 -25.65
CA GLY A 99 -3.16 4.38 -25.72
C GLY A 99 -2.76 2.91 -25.61
N ASP A 100 -1.72 2.45 -26.30
CA ASP A 100 -1.37 1.03 -26.33
C ASP A 100 -0.76 0.56 -25.02
N LYS A 101 0.07 1.40 -24.39
CA LYS A 101 0.61 1.15 -23.05
C LYS A 101 -0.52 1.04 -22.02
N LYS A 102 -1.50 1.95 -22.06
CA LYS A 102 -2.69 1.89 -21.18
C LYS A 102 -3.56 0.67 -21.44
N ARG A 103 -3.65 0.20 -22.69
CA ARG A 103 -4.39 -1.03 -23.05
C ARG A 103 -3.70 -2.27 -22.49
N GLN A 104 -2.39 -2.40 -22.70
CA GLN A 104 -1.58 -3.49 -22.15
C GLN A 104 -1.64 -3.55 -20.61
N GLU A 105 -1.56 -2.40 -19.92
CA GLU A 105 -1.69 -2.36 -18.46
C GLU A 105 -3.08 -2.83 -17.98
N ARG A 106 -4.15 -2.47 -18.70
CA ARG A 106 -5.52 -2.89 -18.39
C ARG A 106 -5.70 -4.39 -18.56
N ASP A 107 -5.16 -4.96 -19.64
CA ASP A 107 -5.24 -6.39 -19.92
C ASP A 107 -4.42 -7.21 -18.92
N LEU A 108 -3.22 -6.76 -18.55
CA LEU A 108 -2.41 -7.37 -17.49
C LEU A 108 -3.11 -7.28 -16.12
N ALA A 109 -3.80 -6.17 -15.82
CA ALA A 109 -4.58 -6.05 -14.59
C ALA A 109 -5.79 -7.01 -14.57
N ALA A 110 -6.48 -7.17 -15.70
CA ALA A 110 -7.58 -8.13 -15.85
C ALA A 110 -7.10 -9.58 -15.74
N GLN A 111 -5.95 -9.94 -16.33
CA GLN A 111 -5.36 -11.27 -16.16
C GLN A 111 -4.95 -11.53 -14.70
N ARG A 112 -4.37 -10.55 -14.01
CA ARG A 112 -4.03 -10.66 -12.58
C ARG A 112 -5.26 -10.87 -11.71
N SER A 113 -6.36 -10.16 -11.99
CA SER A 113 -7.62 -10.35 -11.26
C SER A 113 -8.23 -11.73 -11.51
N TYR A 114 -8.22 -12.19 -12.76
CA TYR A 114 -8.69 -13.53 -13.13
C TYR A 114 -7.86 -14.64 -12.44
N ASN A 115 -6.53 -14.54 -12.46
CA ASN A 115 -5.63 -15.53 -11.86
C ASN A 115 -5.69 -15.54 -10.32
N MET A 116 -5.81 -14.37 -9.68
CA MET A 116 -6.06 -14.30 -8.24
C MET A 116 -7.43 -14.90 -7.87
N SER A 117 -8.42 -14.79 -8.77
CA SER A 117 -9.74 -15.36 -8.55
C SER A 117 -9.73 -16.89 -8.56
N SER A 118 -8.90 -17.57 -9.37
CA SER A 118 -8.97 -19.03 -9.49
C SER A 118 -8.52 -19.76 -8.21
N GLY A 119 -7.45 -19.29 -7.57
CA GLY A 119 -6.96 -19.85 -6.30
C GLY A 119 -7.92 -19.56 -5.15
N LEU A 120 -8.45 -18.34 -5.10
CA LEU A 120 -9.42 -17.93 -4.08
C LEU A 120 -10.76 -18.66 -4.27
N LYS A 121 -11.22 -18.86 -5.51
CA LYS A 121 -12.40 -19.68 -5.85
C LYS A 121 -12.20 -21.12 -5.41
N LYS A 122 -11.04 -21.75 -5.69
CA LYS A 122 -10.72 -23.10 -5.21
C LYS A 122 -10.70 -23.15 -3.68
N TYR A 123 -10.14 -22.14 -3.02
CA TYR A 123 -10.14 -22.01 -1.56
C TYR A 123 -11.57 -21.98 -1.00
N HIS A 124 -12.42 -21.07 -1.50
CA HIS A 124 -13.80 -20.95 -1.04
C HIS A 124 -14.65 -22.17 -1.38
N ALA A 125 -14.46 -22.77 -2.57
CA ALA A 125 -15.14 -24.00 -2.95
C ALA A 125 -14.75 -25.18 -2.03
N THR A 126 -13.48 -25.31 -1.67
CA THR A 126 -13.02 -26.36 -0.75
C THR A 126 -13.53 -26.12 0.67
N LYS A 127 -13.51 -24.85 1.12
CA LYS A 127 -14.07 -24.42 2.41
C LYS A 127 -15.58 -24.67 2.48
N ALA A 128 -16.33 -24.35 1.42
CA ALA A 128 -17.77 -24.57 1.33
C ALA A 128 -18.12 -26.06 1.33
N LYS A 129 -17.27 -26.91 0.75
CA LYS A 129 -17.40 -28.37 0.83
C LYS A 129 -17.06 -28.94 2.21
N GLY A 130 -16.55 -28.13 3.14
CA GLY A 130 -16.13 -28.60 4.47
C GLY A 130 -14.96 -29.57 4.42
N VAL A 131 -14.10 -29.52 3.39
CA VAL A 131 -12.96 -30.44 3.24
C VAL A 131 -11.66 -29.73 3.64
N CYS A 132 -10.74 -30.44 4.28
CA CYS A 132 -9.43 -29.93 4.64
C CYS A 132 -8.68 -29.40 3.40
N ILE A 133 -8.24 -28.14 3.44
CA ILE A 133 -7.60 -27.50 2.30
C ILE A 133 -6.24 -28.08 1.92
N ASN A 134 -5.55 -28.70 2.89
CA ASN A 134 -4.24 -29.31 2.67
C ASN A 134 -4.37 -30.70 2.06
N CYS A 135 -5.08 -31.61 2.72
CA CYS A 135 -5.16 -33.00 2.27
C CYS A 135 -6.24 -33.22 1.20
N ARG A 136 -7.29 -32.38 1.14
CA ARG A 136 -8.45 -32.49 0.25
C ARG A 136 -9.19 -33.84 0.30
N LYS A 137 -8.93 -34.65 1.33
CA LYS A 137 -9.46 -36.01 1.50
C LYS A 137 -10.39 -36.14 2.71
N VAL A 138 -10.05 -35.45 3.80
CA VAL A 138 -10.72 -35.55 5.10
C VAL A 138 -11.55 -34.30 5.34
N PRO A 139 -12.75 -34.38 5.97
CA PRO A 139 -13.49 -33.22 6.41
C PRO A 139 -12.62 -32.31 7.29
N ALA A 140 -12.84 -30.99 7.18
CA ALA A 140 -12.24 -30.03 8.10
C ALA A 140 -12.96 -30.10 9.45
N GLU A 141 -12.26 -29.78 10.53
CA GLU A 141 -12.88 -29.66 11.85
C GLU A 141 -13.86 -28.48 11.89
N ASP A 142 -14.86 -28.54 12.77
CA ASP A 142 -15.89 -27.50 12.90
C ASP A 142 -15.26 -26.14 13.19
N GLY A 143 -15.57 -25.15 12.34
CA GLY A 143 -14.99 -23.81 12.42
C GLY A 143 -13.55 -23.68 11.87
N HIS A 144 -12.94 -24.77 11.41
CA HIS A 144 -11.61 -24.79 10.82
C HIS A 144 -11.63 -25.12 9.32
N VAL A 145 -10.53 -24.80 8.64
CA VAL A 145 -10.32 -25.09 7.20
C VAL A 145 -9.36 -26.27 6.97
N ARG A 146 -8.91 -26.91 8.04
CA ARG A 146 -7.96 -28.02 8.03
C ARG A 146 -8.46 -29.12 8.96
N CYS A 147 -8.07 -30.36 8.69
CA CYS A 147 -8.21 -31.47 9.64
C CYS A 147 -7.03 -31.47 10.64
N SER A 148 -7.21 -32.12 11.78
CA SER A 148 -6.18 -32.42 12.79
C SER A 148 -4.90 -32.94 12.16
N ASP A 149 -4.99 -33.99 11.35
CA ASP A 149 -3.83 -34.66 10.74
C ASP A 149 -3.05 -33.71 9.82
N GLY A 150 -3.77 -32.92 9.02
CA GLY A 150 -3.17 -31.96 8.10
C GLY A 150 -2.42 -30.84 8.81
N LYS A 151 -2.79 -30.53 10.06
CA LYS A 151 -2.06 -29.59 10.93
C LYS A 151 -0.78 -30.25 11.46
N TRP A 152 -0.88 -31.48 11.98
CA TRP A 152 0.25 -32.24 12.50
C TRP A 152 1.32 -32.53 11.44
N VAL A 153 0.93 -32.98 10.25
CA VAL A 153 1.86 -33.26 9.14
C VAL A 153 2.68 -32.02 8.78
N MET A 154 2.04 -30.86 8.66
CA MET A 154 2.74 -29.61 8.36
C MET A 154 3.73 -29.23 9.47
N GLN A 155 3.34 -29.41 10.73
CA GLN A 155 4.21 -29.14 11.87
C GLN A 155 5.41 -30.08 11.89
N ILE A 156 5.19 -31.39 11.69
CA ILE A 156 6.26 -32.40 11.61
C ILE A 156 7.22 -32.06 10.46
N MET A 157 6.71 -31.75 9.26
CA MET A 157 7.54 -31.35 8.12
C MET A 157 8.38 -30.09 8.42
N LEU A 158 7.80 -29.10 9.09
CA LEU A 158 8.52 -27.88 9.47
C LEU A 158 9.61 -28.14 10.52
N HIS A 159 9.33 -28.99 11.51
CA HIS A 159 10.33 -29.39 12.51
C HIS A 159 11.44 -30.24 11.88
N ALA A 160 11.09 -31.19 11.01
CA ALA A 160 12.07 -31.98 10.26
C ALA A 160 12.95 -31.11 9.36
N ALA A 161 12.37 -30.13 8.65
CA ALA A 161 13.12 -29.18 7.84
C ALA A 161 14.07 -28.32 8.69
N LYS A 162 13.61 -27.82 9.85
CA LYS A 162 14.46 -27.07 10.78
C LYS A 162 15.62 -27.92 11.31
N ALA A 163 15.34 -29.15 11.73
CA ALA A 163 16.35 -30.07 12.25
C ALA A 163 17.38 -30.45 11.18
N ALA A 164 16.95 -30.61 9.92
CA ALA A 164 17.82 -30.86 8.77
C ALA A 164 18.56 -29.62 8.27
N GLY A 165 18.34 -28.43 8.85
CA GLY A 165 18.93 -27.19 8.36
C GLY A 165 18.44 -26.80 6.96
N ILE A 166 17.24 -27.24 6.56
CA ILE A 166 16.62 -26.96 5.27
C ILE A 166 15.66 -25.77 5.40
N CYS A 167 15.56 -24.97 4.34
CA CYS A 167 14.65 -23.85 4.25
C CYS A 167 13.18 -24.29 4.44
N THR A 168 12.55 -23.80 5.51
CA THR A 168 11.15 -24.09 5.86
C THR A 168 10.11 -23.59 4.85
N ARG A 169 10.51 -22.71 3.91
CA ARG A 169 9.61 -22.17 2.87
C ARG A 169 9.62 -22.93 1.57
N CYS A 170 10.81 -23.20 1.02
CA CYS A 170 10.91 -23.91 -0.24
C CYS A 170 11.13 -25.41 -0.08
N LEU A 171 11.57 -25.87 1.11
CA LEU A 171 11.92 -27.26 1.43
C LEU A 171 12.95 -27.87 0.45
N LYS A 172 13.76 -27.02 -0.21
CA LYS A 172 14.70 -27.43 -1.28
C LYS A 172 16.15 -27.07 -0.97
N ALA A 173 16.40 -25.83 -0.53
CA ALA A 173 17.73 -25.32 -0.27
C ALA A 173 18.04 -25.31 1.23
N THR A 174 19.32 -25.36 1.59
CA THR A 174 19.77 -25.19 2.97
C THR A 174 19.40 -23.80 3.51
N ALA A 175 19.07 -23.73 4.79
CA ALA A 175 18.77 -22.48 5.46
C ALA A 175 20.09 -21.72 5.74
N THR A 176 20.02 -20.39 5.69
CA THR A 176 21.19 -19.56 6.06
C THR A 176 21.45 -19.68 7.57
N SER A 177 22.72 -19.67 7.99
CA SER A 177 23.10 -19.77 9.41
C SER A 177 22.30 -18.81 10.31
N GLY A 178 21.73 -19.35 11.38
CA GLY A 178 20.87 -18.62 12.33
C GLY A 178 19.47 -18.28 11.83
N LYS A 179 19.07 -18.73 10.63
CA LYS A 179 17.74 -18.46 10.03
C LYS A 179 17.07 -19.76 9.61
N THR A 180 15.74 -19.72 9.45
CA THR A 180 14.91 -20.87 9.04
C THR A 180 14.60 -20.89 7.54
N SER A 181 15.11 -19.91 6.80
CA SER A 181 14.87 -19.73 5.35
C SER A 181 16.19 -19.60 4.61
N CYS A 182 16.23 -20.07 3.36
CA CYS A 182 17.38 -19.86 2.48
C CYS A 182 17.45 -18.41 1.99
N GLU A 183 18.63 -18.02 1.53
CA GLU A 183 18.91 -16.69 1.00
C GLU A 183 17.94 -16.22 -0.10
N PRO A 184 17.62 -17.00 -1.15
CA PRO A 184 16.69 -16.53 -2.19
C PRO A 184 15.26 -16.35 -1.65
N CYS A 185 14.82 -17.17 -0.69
CA CYS A 185 13.53 -16.98 -0.04
C CYS A 185 13.50 -15.73 0.83
N LEU A 186 14.60 -15.44 1.54
CA LEU A 186 14.75 -14.22 2.34
C LEU A 186 14.80 -12.97 1.47
N ALA A 187 15.48 -13.00 0.33
CA ALA A 187 15.52 -11.88 -0.63
C ALA A 187 14.12 -11.57 -1.16
N ARG A 188 13.35 -12.60 -1.57
CA ARG A 188 11.95 -12.46 -2.00
C ARG A 188 11.07 -11.90 -0.88
N GLU A 189 11.29 -12.31 0.36
CA GLU A 189 10.55 -11.78 1.51
C GLU A 189 10.86 -10.31 1.78
N LYS A 190 12.14 -9.94 1.79
CA LYS A 190 12.57 -8.54 1.93
C LYS A 190 11.96 -7.66 0.84
N ALA A 191 12.02 -8.10 -0.41
CA ALA A 191 11.40 -7.39 -1.53
C ALA A 191 9.89 -7.20 -1.36
N ARG A 192 9.17 -8.28 -0.98
CA ARG A 192 7.72 -8.19 -0.69
C ARG A 192 7.42 -7.26 0.50
N LYS A 193 8.24 -7.29 1.55
CA LYS A 193 8.08 -6.42 2.73
C LYS A 193 8.32 -4.95 2.35
N ALA A 194 9.36 -4.65 1.59
CA ALA A 194 9.64 -3.31 1.08
C ALA A 194 8.48 -2.79 0.20
N GLN A 195 7.96 -3.64 -0.69
CA GLN A 195 6.80 -3.29 -1.52
C GLN A 195 5.53 -3.03 -0.69
N ARG A 196 5.30 -3.78 0.39
CA ARG A 196 4.17 -3.53 1.31
C ARG A 196 4.35 -2.20 2.05
N LEU A 197 5.55 -1.92 2.54
CA LEU A 197 5.84 -0.66 3.24
C LEU A 197 5.66 0.54 2.32
N SER A 198 6.12 0.48 1.07
CA SER A 198 5.93 1.58 0.11
C SER A 198 4.47 1.79 -0.27
N ARG A 199 3.67 0.73 -0.40
CA ARG A 199 2.21 0.85 -0.58
C ARG A 199 1.55 1.52 0.62
N ASN A 200 1.87 1.05 1.83
CA ASN A 200 1.31 1.60 3.06
C ASN A 200 1.70 3.08 3.24
N GLN A 201 2.93 3.47 2.88
CA GLN A 201 3.36 4.87 2.90
C GLN A 201 2.54 5.73 1.94
N LYS A 202 2.37 5.30 0.68
CA LYS A 202 1.52 6.02 -0.29
C LYS A 202 0.06 6.13 0.15
N GLU A 203 -0.48 5.08 0.77
CA GLU A 203 -1.83 5.11 1.34
C GLU A 203 -1.94 6.08 2.52
N LEU A 204 -0.93 6.11 3.39
CA LEU A 204 -0.85 7.05 4.49
C LEU A 204 -0.76 8.50 3.99
N GLU A 205 0.09 8.78 3.00
CA GLU A 205 0.21 10.11 2.37
C GLU A 205 -1.12 10.56 1.75
N LYS A 206 -1.80 9.67 1.01
CA LYS A 206 -3.14 9.95 0.49
C LYS A 206 -4.15 10.21 1.60
N ALA A 207 -4.10 9.45 2.68
CA ALA A 207 -4.99 9.64 3.82
C ALA A 207 -4.73 10.98 4.54
N LEU A 208 -3.46 11.36 4.70
CA LEU A 208 -3.05 12.64 5.26
C LEU A 208 -3.47 13.81 4.34
N GLY A 209 -3.24 13.71 3.04
CA GLY A 209 -3.71 14.71 2.07
C GLY A 209 -5.21 14.93 2.12
N LYS A 210 -6.00 13.85 2.19
CA LYS A 210 -7.47 13.93 2.39
C LYS A 210 -7.84 14.63 3.69
N ARG A 211 -7.14 14.36 4.80
CA ARG A 211 -7.37 15.04 6.09
C ARG A 211 -7.06 16.52 6.02
N VAL A 212 -5.96 16.91 5.39
CA VAL A 212 -5.58 18.33 5.21
C VAL A 212 -6.64 19.06 4.39
N CYS A 213 -7.07 18.50 3.25
CA CYS A 213 -8.14 19.09 2.43
C CYS A 213 -9.46 19.20 3.20
N ALA A 214 -9.85 18.16 3.95
CA ALA A 214 -11.05 18.18 4.78
C ALA A 214 -10.99 19.25 5.87
N ASN A 215 -9.85 19.43 6.54
CA ASN A 215 -9.66 20.46 7.55
C ASN A 215 -9.69 21.88 6.94
N ARG A 216 -9.10 22.06 5.74
CA ARG A 216 -9.17 23.33 5.00
C ARG A 216 -10.61 23.69 4.63
N ALA A 217 -11.38 22.72 4.13
CA ALA A 217 -12.80 22.90 3.80
C ALA A 217 -13.65 23.21 5.05
N LYS A 218 -13.38 22.57 6.19
CA LYS A 218 -14.05 22.91 7.46
C LYS A 218 -13.75 24.35 7.89
N LYS A 219 -12.49 24.80 7.75
CA LYS A 219 -12.08 26.16 8.10
C LYS A 219 -12.74 27.20 7.19
N SER A 220 -12.81 26.96 5.88
CA SER A 220 -13.48 27.89 4.95
C SER A 220 -14.99 27.96 5.19
N MET A 221 -15.65 26.82 5.46
CA MET A 221 -17.07 26.79 5.80
C MET A 221 -17.37 27.48 7.14
N ALA A 222 -16.49 27.35 8.13
CA ALA A 222 -16.61 28.06 9.40
C ALA A 222 -16.48 29.59 9.22
N ALA A 223 -15.53 30.04 8.40
CA ALA A 223 -15.38 31.45 8.05
C ALA A 223 -16.63 32.01 7.34
N TYR A 224 -17.16 31.27 6.37
CA TYR A 224 -18.39 31.65 5.66
C TYR A 224 -19.59 31.77 6.61
N ARG A 225 -19.76 30.81 7.54
CA ARG A 225 -20.80 30.87 8.57
C ARG A 225 -20.63 32.05 9.52
N GLY A 226 -19.38 32.41 9.87
CA GLY A 226 -19.08 33.60 10.66
C GLY A 226 -19.54 34.89 9.99
N ILE A 227 -19.26 35.02 8.69
CA ILE A 227 -19.69 36.19 7.89
C ILE A 227 -21.22 36.23 7.78
N SER A 228 -21.88 35.10 7.53
CA SER A 228 -23.35 35.05 7.41
C SER A 228 -24.12 35.48 8.68
N LYS A 229 -23.47 35.42 9.85
CA LYS A 229 -24.06 35.81 11.14
C LYS A 229 -23.84 37.28 11.47
N GLN A 230 -22.96 37.99 10.76
CA GLN A 230 -22.87 39.43 10.90
C GLN A 230 -24.14 40.03 10.30
N LYS A 231 -24.98 40.66 11.14
CA LYS A 231 -26.13 41.44 10.70
C LYS A 231 -25.57 42.52 9.77
N LEU A 232 -25.74 42.35 8.46
CA LEU A 232 -25.38 43.37 7.50
C LEU A 232 -26.13 44.65 7.92
N PRO A 233 -25.44 45.80 8.01
CA PRO A 233 -26.12 47.05 8.28
C PRO A 233 -27.24 47.21 7.23
N PRO A 234 -28.44 47.64 7.65
CA PRO A 234 -29.55 47.83 6.73
C PRO A 234 -29.07 48.77 5.62
N VAL A 235 -29.05 48.25 4.39
CA VAL A 235 -28.69 49.05 3.22
C VAL A 235 -29.87 50.01 3.02
N SER A 236 -29.68 51.27 3.41
CA SER A 236 -30.67 52.31 3.14
C SER A 236 -30.76 52.45 1.61
N HIS A 237 -31.91 52.09 1.04
CA HIS A 237 -32.22 52.19 -0.39
C HIS A 237 -32.34 53.66 -0.89
N ALA A 238 -31.74 54.63 -0.20
CA ALA A 238 -32.05 56.04 -0.42
C ALA A 238 -31.30 56.69 -1.60
N GLU A 239 -30.14 56.21 -2.04
CA GLU A 239 -29.35 56.92 -3.05
C GLU A 239 -28.64 55.97 -4.03
N THR A 240 -29.37 55.46 -5.02
CA THR A 240 -28.74 54.86 -6.21
C THR A 240 -29.40 55.38 -7.48
N ARG A 241 -29.10 56.64 -7.78
CA ARG A 241 -29.26 57.25 -9.11
C ARG A 241 -27.96 57.91 -9.58
N GLN A 242 -26.80 57.32 -9.27
CA GLN A 242 -25.53 57.73 -9.87
C GLN A 242 -24.92 56.54 -10.63
N PRO A 243 -25.12 56.44 -11.96
CA PRO A 243 -24.55 55.37 -12.77
C PRO A 243 -23.00 55.36 -12.79
N ASP A 244 -22.36 56.46 -12.39
CA ASP A 244 -20.90 56.60 -12.49
C ASP A 244 -20.11 55.84 -11.41
N LEU A 245 -20.69 55.60 -10.22
CA LEU A 245 -20.01 54.90 -9.14
C LEU A 245 -19.87 53.40 -9.40
N ALA A 246 -20.83 52.78 -10.09
CA ALA A 246 -20.75 51.38 -10.49
C ALA A 246 -19.59 51.14 -11.48
N ALA A 247 -19.32 52.10 -12.37
CA ALA A 247 -18.18 52.04 -13.27
C ALA A 247 -16.84 52.18 -12.52
N GLY A 248 -16.78 53.01 -11.47
CA GLY A 248 -15.58 53.14 -10.62
C GLY A 248 -15.24 51.83 -9.88
N PHE A 249 -16.24 51.16 -9.31
CA PHE A 249 -16.04 49.88 -8.62
C PHE A 249 -15.54 48.78 -9.58
N LEU A 250 -16.13 48.66 -10.77
CA LEU A 250 -15.69 47.69 -11.78
C LEU A 250 -14.26 47.95 -12.27
N ARG A 251 -13.85 49.23 -12.39
CA ARG A 251 -12.46 49.59 -12.73
C ARG A 251 -11.47 49.18 -11.64
N HIS A 252 -11.83 49.37 -10.37
CA HIS A 252 -10.96 48.96 -9.26
C HIS A 252 -10.80 47.43 -9.20
N VAL A 253 -11.89 46.68 -9.36
CA VAL A 253 -11.84 45.22 -9.39
C VAL A 253 -11.03 44.70 -10.58
N ALA A 254 -11.16 45.33 -11.76
CA ALA A 254 -10.36 44.98 -12.93
C ALA A 254 -8.86 45.30 -12.74
N ALA A 255 -8.52 46.42 -12.11
CA ALA A 255 -7.14 46.81 -11.85
C ALA A 255 -6.45 45.89 -10.82
N ASP A 256 -7.17 45.45 -9.78
CA ASP A 256 -6.65 44.47 -8.83
C ASP A 256 -6.46 43.09 -9.48
N ALA A 257 -7.39 42.66 -10.35
CA ALA A 257 -7.26 41.40 -11.09
C ALA A 257 -6.06 41.41 -12.06
N LEU A 258 -5.76 42.54 -12.70
CA LEU A 258 -4.58 42.71 -13.55
C LEU A 258 -3.28 42.63 -12.74
N ARG A 259 -3.20 43.30 -11.58
CA ARG A 259 -2.01 43.21 -10.70
C ARG A 259 -1.74 41.78 -10.25
N GLN A 260 -2.78 41.05 -9.85
CA GLN A 260 -2.62 39.65 -9.43
C GLN A 260 -2.20 38.72 -10.58
N TYR A 261 -2.53 39.08 -11.83
CA TYR A 261 -2.06 38.37 -13.02
C TYR A 261 -0.57 38.67 -13.30
N GLU A 262 -0.15 39.93 -13.20
CA GLU A 262 1.26 40.34 -13.36
C GLU A 262 2.16 39.72 -12.28
N GLU A 263 1.65 39.58 -11.05
CA GLU A 263 2.35 38.92 -9.95
C GLU A 263 2.33 37.38 -10.05
N GLY A 264 1.71 36.80 -11.07
CA GLY A 264 1.69 35.35 -11.32
C GLY A 264 0.76 34.53 -10.42
N TYR A 265 -0.14 35.18 -9.67
CA TYR A 265 -1.04 34.50 -8.72
C TYR A 265 -2.29 33.90 -9.36
N VAL A 266 -2.67 34.33 -10.58
CA VAL A 266 -3.96 33.94 -11.18
C VAL A 266 -3.77 33.45 -12.62
N ALA A 267 -4.25 32.24 -12.91
CA ALA A 267 -4.30 31.69 -14.27
C ALA A 267 -5.20 32.56 -15.18
N PRO A 268 -4.90 32.68 -16.48
CA PRO A 268 -5.63 33.57 -17.39
C PRO A 268 -7.13 33.26 -17.39
N ILE A 269 -7.94 34.24 -17.02
CA ILE A 269 -9.40 34.15 -17.02
C ILE A 269 -9.88 34.60 -18.41
N LYS A 270 -10.41 33.67 -19.21
CA LYS A 270 -11.14 34.03 -20.44
C LYS A 270 -12.57 34.44 -20.07
N ILE A 271 -12.84 35.74 -20.10
CA ILE A 271 -14.19 36.27 -19.97
C ILE A 271 -14.83 36.29 -21.36
N LYS A 272 -15.80 35.41 -21.60
CA LYS A 272 -16.61 35.44 -22.82
C LYS A 272 -17.82 36.34 -22.58
N TYR A 273 -17.88 37.46 -23.29
CA TYR A 273 -19.06 38.31 -23.33
C TYR A 273 -20.02 37.82 -24.41
N TYR A 274 -21.22 37.44 -24.01
CA TYR A 274 -22.33 37.19 -24.94
C TYR A 274 -23.23 38.42 -24.91
N GLY A 275 -23.00 39.36 -25.84
CA GLY A 275 -23.89 40.48 -26.09
C GLY A 275 -24.73 40.23 -27.34
N PRO A 276 -26.04 40.56 -27.36
CA PRO A 276 -26.77 40.62 -28.62
C PRO A 276 -26.23 41.81 -29.43
N MET A 277 -25.99 41.61 -30.73
CA MET A 277 -25.60 42.67 -31.69
C MET A 277 -26.76 43.65 -31.99
N GLY A 278 -27.45 44.12 -30.96
CA GLY A 278 -28.59 45.03 -31.06
C GLY A 278 -29.21 45.34 -29.71
N GLY A 279 -28.84 46.49 -29.13
CA GLY A 279 -29.67 47.29 -28.22
C GLY A 279 -30.28 46.64 -26.96
N GLY A 280 -29.74 45.55 -26.42
CA GLY A 280 -30.30 44.86 -25.24
C GLY A 280 -29.29 44.64 -24.12
N SER A 281 -29.68 44.95 -22.88
CA SER A 281 -28.87 44.84 -21.66
C SER A 281 -28.25 43.44 -21.46
N VAL A 282 -26.95 43.41 -21.15
CA VAL A 282 -26.11 42.21 -20.90
C VAL A 282 -26.73 41.32 -19.81
N ARG A 283 -26.95 40.03 -20.10
CA ARG A 283 -27.65 39.12 -19.15
C ARG A 283 -26.77 38.11 -18.41
N ARG A 284 -25.53 37.85 -18.84
CA ARG A 284 -24.64 36.91 -18.12
C ARG A 284 -23.18 36.99 -18.57
N ALA A 285 -22.27 37.08 -17.61
CA ALA A 285 -20.85 36.77 -17.80
C ALA A 285 -20.57 35.41 -17.16
N GLU A 286 -20.02 34.46 -17.93
CA GLU A 286 -19.51 33.20 -17.39
C GLU A 286 -18.00 33.32 -17.18
N ILE A 287 -17.57 33.13 -15.92
CA ILE A 287 -16.15 33.04 -15.55
C ILE A 287 -15.82 31.56 -15.40
N LYS A 288 -15.02 31.02 -16.33
CA LYS A 288 -14.48 29.65 -16.24
C LYS A 288 -13.00 29.73 -15.88
N SER A 289 -12.65 29.31 -14.66
CA SER A 289 -11.26 29.06 -14.28
C SER A 289 -10.83 27.71 -14.83
N PHE A 290 -9.78 27.69 -15.64
CA PHE A 290 -9.13 26.43 -16.02
C PHE A 290 -8.16 26.07 -14.89
N GLY A 291 -8.46 24.99 -14.18
CA GLY A 291 -7.55 24.44 -13.17
C GLY A 291 -6.25 24.01 -13.84
N GLY A 292 -5.21 24.82 -13.68
CA GLY A 292 -3.86 24.52 -14.13
C GLY A 292 -3.30 23.32 -13.39
N GLY A 293 -3.28 22.16 -14.06
CA GLY A 293 -2.36 21.08 -13.77
C GLY A 293 -1.32 21.06 -14.88
N GLY A 294 -0.11 21.53 -14.59
CA GLY A 294 1.01 21.49 -15.53
C GLY A 294 2.00 22.62 -15.29
N SER A 295 3.04 22.33 -14.50
CA SER A 295 4.26 23.11 -14.41
C SER A 295 4.97 23.12 -15.77
N GLY A 296 5.15 24.30 -16.37
CA GLY A 296 5.91 24.46 -17.60
C GLY A 296 5.31 25.53 -18.51
N ALA A 297 5.31 26.79 -18.05
CA ALA A 297 5.11 27.92 -18.95
C ALA A 297 6.45 28.67 -18.99
N GLU A 298 7.19 28.51 -20.09
CA GLU A 298 8.31 29.37 -20.41
C GLU A 298 7.83 30.82 -20.62
N PRO A 299 8.62 31.83 -20.23
CA PRO A 299 8.28 33.21 -20.46
C PRO A 299 8.38 33.54 -21.96
N ILE A 300 7.26 33.92 -22.57
CA ILE A 300 7.27 34.58 -23.87
C ILE A 300 7.85 35.98 -23.66
N ALA A 301 9.07 36.19 -24.17
CA ALA A 301 9.73 37.47 -24.19
C ALA A 301 8.95 38.49 -25.04
N ARG A 302 8.94 39.74 -24.57
CA ARG A 302 8.63 40.93 -25.37
C ARG A 302 9.92 41.53 -25.89
#